data_AF-A0A961NWW5-F1
#
_entry.id   AF-A0A961NWW5-F1
#
_cell.length_a   1.000
_cell.length_b   1.000
_cell.length_c   1.000
_cell.angle_alpha   90.00
_cell.angle_beta   90.00
_cell.angle_gamma   90.00
#
_symmetry.space_group_name_H-M   'P 1'
#
loop_
_entity.id
_entity.type
_entity.pdbx_description
1 polymer ?
#
loop_
_entity_poly.entity_id
_entity_poly.type
_entity_poly.pdbx_seq_one_letter_code
_entity_poly.pdbx_strand_id
1 'polypeptide(L)'
;MFKRALATFLLSTLPLGALAWCPGEGSTRSVEATHPTALIFVNSAESPEDSISVYWLDYDGNRQHYFDLHPGETRRQETYLTHPWLVTFPSPGGGEVCYGIVHPLAQTGQVVIR
;
A
#
# COMPACT_ATOMS: atom_id res chain seq x y z
N MET A 1 -7.45 14.47 55.49
CA MET A 1 -6.38 14.92 54.57
C MET A 1 -6.07 13.79 53.60
N PHE A 2 -6.48 13.88 52.33
CA PHE A 2 -5.96 13.03 51.26
C PHE A 2 -5.78 13.92 50.02
N LYS A 3 -4.52 14.18 49.68
CA LYS A 3 -4.14 15.04 48.55
C LYS A 3 -4.42 14.27 47.25
N ARG A 4 -5.30 14.80 46.41
CA ARG A 4 -5.46 14.32 45.02
C ARG A 4 -4.22 14.78 44.24
N ALA A 5 -3.39 13.83 43.82
CA ALA A 5 -2.34 14.10 42.85
C ALA A 5 -2.99 14.27 41.47
N LEU A 6 -2.76 15.41 40.82
CA LEU A 6 -3.09 15.60 39.42
C LEU A 6 -2.15 14.73 38.58
N ALA A 7 -2.71 13.76 37.87
CA ALA A 7 -1.99 13.05 36.81
C ALA A 7 -1.93 13.97 35.58
N THR A 8 -0.80 14.64 35.40
CA THR A 8 -0.50 15.37 34.17
C THR A 8 -0.33 14.36 33.05
N PHE A 9 -1.36 14.22 32.19
CA PHE A 9 -1.24 13.48 30.94
C PHE A 9 -0.24 14.22 30.04
N LEU A 10 0.98 13.68 29.92
CA LEU A 10 1.90 14.05 28.86
C LEU A 10 1.22 13.66 27.54
N LEU A 11 0.79 14.64 26.75
CA LEU A 11 0.44 14.41 25.35
C LEU A 11 1.73 13.93 24.65
N SER A 12 1.86 12.62 24.49
CA SER A 12 2.87 12.07 23.59
C SER A 12 2.52 12.51 22.17
N THR A 13 3.27 13.45 21.63
CA THR A 13 3.25 13.74 20.20
C THR A 13 3.88 12.54 19.51
N LEU A 14 3.07 11.55 19.16
CA LEU A 14 3.50 10.50 18.26
C LEU A 14 4.00 11.19 16.97
N PRO A 15 5.24 10.94 16.51
CA PRO A 15 5.67 11.46 15.23
C PRO A 15 4.70 10.92 14.17
N LEU A 16 4.17 11.82 13.33
CA LEU A 16 3.19 11.50 12.29
C LEU A 16 3.65 10.41 11.29
N GLY A 17 4.90 9.94 11.36
CA GLY A 17 5.42 8.83 10.58
C GLY A 17 5.12 7.42 11.11
N ALA A 18 4.55 7.27 12.31
CA ALA A 18 4.35 5.96 12.95
C ALA A 18 3.09 5.18 12.50
N LEU A 19 2.31 5.70 11.53
CA LEU A 19 1.04 5.09 11.12
C LEU A 19 1.04 4.50 9.71
N ALA A 20 2.15 4.54 8.99
CA ALA A 20 2.28 3.89 7.68
C ALA A 20 2.62 2.40 7.84
N TRP A 21 1.74 1.64 8.50
CA TRP A 21 1.88 0.19 8.63
C TRP A 21 0.75 -0.48 7.85
N CYS A 22 1.09 -1.21 6.79
CA CYS A 22 0.15 -2.16 6.19
C CYS A 22 0.21 -3.49 6.94
N PRO A 23 -0.91 -3.95 7.53
CA PRO A 23 -0.97 -5.29 8.09
C PRO A 23 -0.59 -6.31 7.00
N GLY A 24 0.46 -7.10 7.25
CA GLY A 24 0.95 -8.11 6.30
C GLY A 24 2.15 -7.68 5.45
N GLU A 25 2.54 -6.41 5.48
CA GLU A 25 3.80 -6.00 4.85
C GLU A 25 4.99 -6.58 5.64
N GLY A 26 5.94 -7.22 4.94
CA GLY A 26 7.05 -7.96 5.53
C GLY A 26 6.76 -9.44 5.86
N SER A 27 5.50 -9.86 5.88
CA SER A 27 5.12 -11.29 5.95
C SER A 27 4.52 -11.83 4.64
N THR A 28 4.06 -10.92 3.78
CA THR A 28 3.52 -11.22 2.45
C THR A 28 4.63 -11.23 1.41
N ARG A 29 4.66 -12.26 0.57
CA ARG A 29 5.64 -12.43 -0.51
C ARG A 29 5.06 -13.29 -1.63
N SER A 30 5.67 -13.22 -2.80
CA SER A 30 5.30 -14.09 -3.90
C SER A 30 5.72 -15.54 -3.65
N VAL A 31 4.97 -16.46 -4.24
CA VAL A 31 5.37 -17.86 -4.40
C VAL A 31 5.20 -18.26 -5.86
N GLU A 32 5.41 -19.54 -6.17
CA GLU A 32 5.53 -20.06 -7.54
C GLU A 32 4.54 -19.45 -8.58
N ALA A 33 5.08 -19.04 -9.72
CA ALA A 33 4.39 -18.34 -10.79
C ALA A 33 3.71 -19.29 -11.80
N THR A 34 2.74 -20.08 -11.33
CA THR A 34 2.12 -21.16 -12.15
C THR A 34 0.79 -20.79 -12.79
N HIS A 35 0.05 -19.85 -12.20
CA HIS A 35 -1.32 -19.51 -12.64
C HIS A 35 -1.36 -18.05 -13.10
N PRO A 36 -1.17 -17.78 -14.41
CA PRO A 36 -1.19 -16.42 -14.93
C PRO A 36 -2.59 -15.80 -14.81
N THR A 37 -2.63 -14.52 -14.47
CA THR A 37 -3.83 -13.69 -14.37
C THR A 37 -3.43 -12.24 -14.63
N ALA A 38 -4.37 -11.30 -14.48
CA ALA A 38 -4.05 -9.87 -14.56
C ALA A 38 -4.82 -9.05 -13.54
N LEU A 39 -4.28 -7.89 -13.23
CA LEU A 39 -4.97 -6.84 -12.48
C LEU A 39 -5.13 -5.60 -13.36
N ILE A 40 -6.25 -4.91 -13.23
CA ILE A 40 -6.48 -3.59 -13.83
C ILE A 40 -6.47 -2.58 -12.70
N PHE A 41 -5.37 -1.87 -12.53
CA PHE A 41 -5.26 -0.79 -11.57
C PHE A 41 -5.85 0.48 -12.16
N VAL A 42 -6.70 1.16 -11.38
CA VAL A 42 -7.29 2.44 -11.74
C VAL A 42 -7.04 3.42 -10.60
N ASN A 43 -6.30 4.48 -10.87
CA ASN A 43 -6.26 5.62 -9.97
C ASN A 43 -7.42 6.56 -10.33
N SER A 44 -8.46 6.55 -9.51
CA SER A 44 -9.68 7.36 -9.69
C SER A 44 -9.67 8.65 -8.88
N ALA A 45 -8.53 9.03 -8.30
CA ALA A 45 -8.36 10.31 -7.66
C ALA A 45 -8.52 11.46 -8.68
N GLU A 46 -8.90 12.63 -8.17
CA GLU A 46 -9.05 13.85 -8.96
C GLU A 46 -7.89 14.82 -8.74
N SER A 47 -7.25 14.77 -7.57
CA SER A 47 -6.21 15.75 -7.22
C SER A 47 -4.86 15.35 -7.83
N PRO A 48 -4.13 16.25 -8.52
CA PRO A 48 -2.84 15.97 -9.13
C PRO A 48 -1.77 15.39 -8.18
N GLU A 49 -1.85 15.72 -6.88
CA GLU A 49 -0.95 15.19 -5.86
C GLU A 49 -1.22 13.72 -5.44
N ASP A 50 -2.37 13.15 -5.81
CA ASP A 50 -2.79 11.80 -5.41
C ASP A 50 -2.30 10.72 -6.37
N SER A 51 -1.05 10.85 -6.84
CA SER A 51 -0.39 9.76 -7.59
C SER A 51 -0.14 8.55 -6.68
N ILE A 52 -0.18 7.36 -7.24
CA ILE A 52 0.16 6.12 -6.52
C ILE A 52 1.37 5.45 -7.12
N SER A 53 2.14 4.76 -6.29
CA SER A 53 3.20 3.85 -6.72
C SER A 53 2.72 2.42 -6.51
N VAL A 54 2.99 1.55 -7.49
CA VAL A 54 2.61 0.14 -7.44
C VAL A 54 3.87 -0.73 -7.50
N TYR A 55 4.00 -1.61 -6.52
CA TYR A 55 5.13 -2.51 -6.32
C TYR A 55 4.68 -3.96 -6.38
N TRP A 56 5.50 -4.81 -7.00
CA TRP A 56 5.40 -6.25 -6.80
C TRP A 56 6.16 -6.63 -5.52
N LEU A 57 5.56 -7.46 -4.66
CA LEU A 57 6.29 -8.06 -3.55
C LEU A 57 6.95 -9.34 -4.04
N ASP A 58 8.28 -9.33 -4.16
CA ASP A 58 9.02 -10.46 -4.74
C ASP A 58 8.99 -11.72 -3.86
N TYR A 59 9.75 -12.74 -4.26
CA TYR A 59 9.80 -14.02 -3.56
C TYR A 59 10.41 -13.95 -2.15
N ASP A 60 11.14 -12.88 -1.85
CA ASP A 60 11.68 -12.59 -0.51
C ASP A 60 10.81 -11.58 0.26
N GLY A 61 9.77 -11.03 -0.38
CA GLY A 61 8.86 -10.03 0.17
C GLY A 61 9.37 -8.60 0.01
N ASN A 62 10.44 -8.37 -0.75
CA ASN A 62 10.93 -7.02 -1.01
C ASN A 62 10.03 -6.33 -2.05
N ARG A 63 9.90 -5.01 -1.89
CA ARG A 63 9.21 -4.16 -2.86
C ARG A 63 10.04 -4.04 -4.14
N GLN A 64 9.47 -4.44 -5.26
CA GLN A 64 10.01 -4.19 -6.59
C GLN A 64 9.11 -3.17 -7.28
N HIS A 65 9.59 -1.94 -7.49
CA HIS A 65 8.82 -0.90 -8.17
C HIS A 65 8.51 -1.33 -9.59
N TYR A 66 7.28 -1.08 -10.03
CA TYR A 66 6.82 -1.46 -11.36
C TYR A 66 6.31 -0.27 -12.16
N PHE A 67 5.43 0.53 -11.57
CA PHE A 67 4.91 1.72 -12.21
C PHE A 67 4.25 2.65 -11.20
N ASP A 68 4.13 3.90 -11.61
CA ASP A 68 3.28 4.89 -10.97
C ASP A 68 2.00 5.05 -11.78
N LEU A 69 0.92 5.48 -11.13
CA LEU A 69 -0.32 5.91 -11.78
C LEU A 69 -0.70 7.29 -11.28
N HIS A 70 -0.77 8.24 -12.20
CA HIS A 70 -1.33 9.56 -11.94
C HIS A 70 -2.86 9.50 -11.83
N PRO A 71 -3.48 10.52 -11.21
CA PRO A 71 -4.93 10.68 -11.15
C PRO A 71 -5.59 10.49 -12.53
N GLY A 72 -6.63 9.66 -12.58
CA GLY A 72 -7.37 9.30 -13.79
C GLY A 72 -6.74 8.20 -14.65
N GLU A 73 -5.51 7.76 -14.35
CA GLU A 73 -4.84 6.75 -15.15
C GLU A 73 -5.30 5.32 -14.81
N THR A 74 -5.22 4.46 -15.83
CA THR A 74 -5.55 3.04 -15.74
C THR A 74 -4.44 2.21 -16.36
N ARG A 75 -4.05 1.12 -15.69
CA ARG A 75 -3.07 0.17 -16.21
C ARG A 75 -3.48 -1.26 -15.97
N ARG A 76 -3.42 -2.06 -17.03
CA ARG A 76 -3.46 -3.53 -16.95
C ARG A 76 -2.06 -4.07 -16.70
N GLN A 77 -1.93 -4.93 -15.70
CA GLN A 77 -0.68 -5.59 -15.34
C GLN A 77 -0.88 -7.10 -15.36
N GLU A 78 -0.18 -7.79 -16.27
CA GLU A 78 -0.09 -9.25 -16.26
C GLU A 78 0.70 -9.70 -15.03
N THR A 79 0.25 -10.76 -14.38
CA THR A 79 0.82 -11.27 -13.13
C THR A 79 0.43 -12.73 -12.90
N TYR A 80 0.65 -13.25 -11.69
CA TYR A 80 0.27 -14.59 -11.28
C TYR A 80 -0.60 -14.54 -10.03
N LEU A 81 -1.47 -15.54 -9.86
CA LEU A 81 -2.39 -15.66 -8.73
C LEU A 81 -1.70 -15.48 -7.37
N THR A 82 -0.45 -15.94 -7.30
CA THR A 82 0.40 -16.02 -6.11
C THR A 82 1.26 -14.77 -5.90
N HIS A 83 1.14 -13.75 -6.74
CA HIS A 83 1.98 -12.54 -6.71
C HIS A 83 1.22 -11.35 -6.11
N PRO A 84 1.42 -11.03 -4.82
CA PRO A 84 0.82 -9.86 -4.20
C PRO A 84 1.48 -8.56 -4.67
N TRP A 85 0.67 -7.50 -4.72
CA TRP A 85 1.07 -6.15 -5.15
C TRP A 85 0.81 -5.14 -4.04
N LEU A 86 1.79 -4.32 -3.73
CA LEU A 86 1.67 -3.25 -2.76
C LEU A 86 1.38 -1.93 -3.48
N VAL A 87 0.38 -1.20 -3.01
CA VAL A 87 0.07 0.16 -3.47
C VAL A 87 0.43 1.14 -2.37
N THR A 88 1.06 2.25 -2.74
CA THR A 88 1.44 3.31 -1.80
C THR A 88 1.06 4.70 -2.32
N PHE A 89 0.91 5.65 -1.40
CA PHE A 89 0.78 7.07 -1.67
C PHE A 89 2.06 7.83 -1.29
N PRO A 90 2.35 8.96 -1.93
CA PRO A 90 3.39 9.87 -1.47
C PRO A 90 3.03 10.45 -0.09
N SER A 91 4.05 10.63 0.75
CA SER A 91 3.91 11.31 2.04
C SER A 91 4.35 12.77 1.93
N PRO A 92 3.65 13.74 2.55
CA PRO A 92 4.06 15.15 2.57
C PRO A 92 5.48 15.40 3.12
N GLY A 93 5.99 14.50 3.97
CA GLY A 93 7.33 14.57 4.56
C GLY A 93 8.43 13.91 3.72
N GLY A 94 8.11 13.44 2.51
CA GLY A 94 8.95 12.55 1.72
C GLY A 94 8.76 11.08 2.08
N GLY A 95 9.08 10.20 1.13
CA GLY A 95 8.78 8.77 1.22
C GLY A 95 7.31 8.46 0.91
N GLU A 96 6.88 7.26 1.28
CA GLU A 96 5.58 6.72 0.89
C GLU A 96 4.85 6.10 2.08
N VAL A 97 3.52 6.21 2.05
CA VAL A 97 2.61 5.55 2.98
C VAL A 97 1.96 4.38 2.27
N CYS A 98 1.95 3.21 2.90
CA CYS A 98 1.23 2.08 2.32
C CYS A 98 -0.29 2.33 2.29
N TYR A 99 -0.90 2.11 1.12
CA TYR A 99 -2.34 2.12 0.94
C TYR A 99 -2.95 0.74 1.18
N GLY A 100 -2.32 -0.31 0.62
CA GLY A 100 -2.79 -1.67 0.80
C GLY A 100 -2.02 -2.69 -0.03
N ILE A 101 -2.23 -3.97 0.29
CA ILE A 101 -1.73 -5.11 -0.49
C ILE A 101 -2.90 -5.73 -1.26
N VAL A 102 -2.72 -5.87 -2.57
CA VAL A 102 -3.65 -6.50 -3.49
C VAL A 102 -3.20 -7.92 -3.78
N HIS A 103 -4.07 -8.88 -3.54
CA HIS A 103 -3.87 -10.27 -3.95
C HIS A 103 -4.68 -10.53 -5.23
N PRO A 104 -4.04 -10.97 -6.32
CA PRO A 104 -4.75 -11.35 -7.52
C PRO A 104 -5.77 -12.47 -7.27
N LEU A 105 -6.78 -12.54 -8.12
CA LEU A 105 -7.73 -13.65 -8.18
C LEU A 105 -7.49 -14.45 -9.46
N ALA A 106 -8.07 -15.65 -9.53
CA ALA A 106 -7.90 -16.55 -10.68
C ALA A 106 -8.43 -15.94 -12.00
N GLN A 107 -9.36 -14.98 -11.90
CA GLN A 107 -9.85 -14.19 -13.01
C GLN A 107 -9.29 -12.77 -12.93
N THR A 108 -9.16 -12.09 -14.08
CA THR A 108 -8.75 -10.69 -14.10
C THR A 108 -9.69 -9.85 -13.23
N GLY A 109 -9.10 -9.12 -12.27
CA GLY A 109 -9.82 -8.22 -11.38
C GLY A 109 -9.44 -6.77 -11.61
N GLN A 110 -10.35 -5.85 -11.24
CA GLN A 110 -10.08 -4.42 -11.23
C GLN A 110 -9.84 -3.95 -9.80
N VAL A 111 -8.81 -3.12 -9.62
CA VAL A 111 -8.46 -2.47 -8.36
C VAL A 111 -8.67 -0.98 -8.58
N VAL A 112 -9.69 -0.42 -7.94
CA VAL A 112 -9.98 1.02 -8.01
C VAL A 112 -9.46 1.66 -6.74
N ILE A 113 -8.48 2.56 -6.89
CA ILE A 113 -7.89 3.37 -5.83
C ILE A 113 -8.49 4.78 -5.92
N ARG A 114 -8.84 5.35 -4.76
CA ARG A 114 -9.45 6.68 -4.61
C ARG A 114 -8.65 7.51 -3.64
#